data_AF-S3XVD7-F1
#
_entry.id   AF-S3XVD7-F1
#
_cell.length_a   1.000
_cell.length_b   1.000
_cell.length_c   1.000
_cell.angle_alpha   90.00
_cell.angle_beta   90.00
_cell.angle_gamma   90.00
#
_symmetry.space_group_name_H-M   'P 1'
#
loop_
_entity.id
_entity.type
_entity.pdbx_description
1 polymer ?
#
loop_
_entity_poly.entity_id
_entity_poly.type
_entity_poly.pdbx_seq_one_letter_code
_entity_poly.pdbx_strand_id
1 'polypeptide(L)' 'MGGTRDPETNSPANLVLLCGSGTTGCHGWIESHRAEALAAGWLISKWADPSTTPIKTSRGTIRLTDHGTIITIGETHG' A
#
# COMPACT_ATOMS: atom_id res chain seq x y z
N MET A 1 -4.37 -21.51 11.63
CA MET A 1 -3.98 -20.27 10.95
C MET A 1 -2.92 -20.62 9.92
N GLY A 2 -3.27 -20.62 8.64
CA GLY A 2 -2.33 -20.84 7.53
C GLY A 2 -1.84 -19.49 7.00
N GLY A 3 -0.53 -19.31 6.93
CA GLY A 3 0.11 -18.15 6.31
C GLY A 3 0.68 -18.53 4.94
N THR A 4 0.84 -17.55 4.07
CA THR A 4 1.62 -17.73 2.84
C THR A 4 3.11 -17.70 3.16
N ARG A 5 3.92 -18.44 2.40
CA ARG A 5 5.40 -18.36 2.43
C ARG A 5 5.94 -17.47 1.32
N ASP A 6 5.05 -16.79 0.61
CA ASP A 6 5.40 -15.87 -0.44
C ASP A 6 6.19 -14.68 0.15
N PRO A 7 7.46 -14.48 -0.25
CA PRO A 7 8.29 -13.42 0.28
C PRO A 7 7.76 -12.02 -0.07
N GLU A 8 7.00 -11.86 -1.16
CA GLU A 8 6.44 -10.56 -1.55
C GLU A 8 5.38 -10.06 -0.57
N THR A 9 4.71 -10.98 0.13
CA THR A 9 3.66 -10.60 1.10
C THR A 9 4.19 -9.68 2.19
N ASN A 10 5.44 -9.87 2.62
CA ASN A 10 6.09 -9.06 3.64
C ASN A 10 7.25 -8.21 3.09
N SER A 11 7.31 -7.98 1.77
CA SER A 11 8.34 -7.12 1.20
C SER A 11 8.11 -5.65 1.59
N PRO A 12 9.17 -4.83 1.67
CA PRO A 12 9.01 -3.40 1.97
C PRO A 12 8.12 -2.66 0.97
N ALA A 13 8.06 -3.10 -0.29
CA ALA A 13 7.17 -2.52 -1.29
C ALA A 13 5.67 -2.76 -1.01
N ASN A 14 5.34 -3.72 -0.15
CA ASN A 14 3.96 -4.13 0.14
C ASN A 14 3.47 -3.72 1.55
N LEU A 15 4.24 -2.92 2.29
CA LEU A 15 3.95 -2.63 3.70
C LEU A 15 3.75 -1.14 3.96
N VAL A 16 2.58 -0.80 4.53
CA VAL A 16 2.26 0.53 5.06
C VAL A 16 1.88 0.46 6.53
N LEU A 17 2.31 1.46 7.31
CA LEU A 17 1.87 1.62 8.68
C LEU A 17 0.57 2.42 8.72
N LEU A 18 -0.42 1.88 9.43
CA LEU A 18 -1.73 2.47 9.59
C LEU A 18 -2.07 2.59 11.07
N CYS A 19 -2.75 3.67 11.45
CA CYS A 19 -3.28 3.78 12.81
C CYS A 19 -4.51 2.88 12.99
N GLY A 20 -4.74 2.45 14.23
CA GLY A 20 -5.87 1.60 14.60
C GLY A 20 -5.64 0.11 14.34
N SER A 21 -6.73 -0.61 14.10
CA SER A 21 -6.79 -2.06 13.86
C SER A 21 -7.60 -2.35 12.60
N GLY A 22 -7.72 -3.63 12.19
CA GLY A 22 -8.56 -4.00 11.06
C GLY A 22 -10.05 -3.59 11.19
N THR A 23 -10.47 -3.06 12.34
CA THR A 23 -11.83 -2.55 12.58
C THR A 23 -11.88 -1.13 13.15
N THR A 24 -10.75 -0.45 13.35
CA THR A 24 -10.68 0.90 13.93
C THR A 24 -9.63 1.77 13.23
N GLY A 25 -9.79 3.09 13.27
CA GLY A 25 -8.84 4.02 12.65
C GLY A 25 -8.73 3.88 11.13
N CYS A 26 -7.59 4.29 10.56
CA CYS A 26 -7.35 4.22 9.12
C CYS A 26 -7.34 2.78 8.58
N HIS A 27 -6.82 1.83 9.36
CA HIS A 27 -6.85 0.42 8.98
C HIS A 27 -8.31 -0.09 8.87
N GLY A 28 -9.16 0.22 9.85
CA GLY A 28 -10.58 -0.13 9.79
C GLY A 28 -11.33 0.54 8.64
N TRP A 29 -10.99 1.78 8.29
CA TRP A 29 -11.57 2.46 7.14
C TRP A 29 -11.21 1.73 5.82
N ILE A 30 -9.93 1.37 5.63
CA ILE A 30 -9.47 0.64 4.44
C ILE A 30 -10.19 -0.71 4.30
N GLU A 31 -10.35 -1.45 5.40
CA GLU A 31 -11.04 -2.74 5.38
C GLU A 31 -12.56 -2.62 5.09
N SER A 32 -13.18 -1.51 5.48
CA SER A 32 -14.61 -1.25 5.19
C SER A 32 -14.86 -0.63 3.81
N HIS A 33 -13.86 0.01 3.20
CA HIS A 33 -13.97 0.73 1.92
C HIS A 33 -13.02 0.14 0.87
N ARG A 34 -13.05 -1.19 0.73
CA ARG A 34 -12.05 -1.94 -0.07
C ARG A 34 -11.94 -1.49 -1.52
N ALA A 35 -13.06 -1.13 -2.17
CA ALA A 35 -13.05 -0.66 -3.55
C ALA A 35 -12.28 0.66 -3.71
N GLU A 36 -12.52 1.62 -2.80
CA GLU A 36 -11.81 2.90 -2.77
C GLU A 36 -10.34 2.69 -2.43
N ALA A 37 -10.05 1.82 -1.47
CA ALA A 37 -8.69 1.50 -1.07
C ALA A 37 -7.89 0.82 -2.21
N LEU A 38 -8.50 -0.10 -2.97
CA LEU A 38 -7.90 -0.69 -4.17
C LEU A 38 -7.64 0.38 -5.24
N ALA A 39 -8.61 1.26 -5.51
CA ALA A 39 -8.48 2.32 -6.51
C ALA A 39 -7.42 3.38 -6.14
N ALA A 40 -7.14 3.53 -4.85
CA ALA A 40 -6.13 4.45 -4.32
C ALA A 40 -4.78 3.79 -3.99
N GLY A 41 -4.65 2.46 -4.16
CA GLY A 41 -3.41 1.71 -3.92
C GLY A 41 -3.13 1.37 -2.44
N TRP A 42 -4.06 1.65 -1.53
CA TRP A 42 -3.95 1.27 -0.11
C TRP A 42 -4.22 -0.22 0.13
N LEU A 43 -4.91 -0.86 -0.81
CA LEU A 43 -5.01 -2.31 -0.92
C LEU A 43 -4.50 -2.74 -2.29
N ILE A 44 -3.94 -3.94 -2.35
CA ILE A 44 -3.47 -4.55 -3.58
C ILE A 44 -4.03 -5.96 -3.73
N SER A 45 -4.27 -6.37 -4.97
CA SER A 45 -4.59 -7.76 -5.30
C SER A 45 -3.39 -8.66 -5.02
N LYS A 46 -3.64 -9.90 -4.57
CA LYS A 46 -2.59 -10.93 -4.42
C LYS A 46 -1.78 -11.17 -5.71
N TRP A 47 -2.36 -10.88 -6.87
CA TRP A 47 -1.74 -11.14 -8.18
C TRP A 47 -1.05 -9.91 -8.78
N ALA A 48 -1.06 -8.78 -8.10
CA ALA A 48 -0.43 -7.56 -8.57
C ALA A 48 0.94 -7.37 -7.92
N ASP A 49 1.85 -6.73 -8.66
CA ASP A 49 3.19 -6.41 -8.19
C ASP A 49 3.13 -5.16 -7.29
N PRO A 50 3.46 -5.28 -5.99
CA PRO A 50 3.43 -4.16 -5.05
C PRO A 50 4.44 -3.07 -5.41
N SER A 51 5.59 -3.42 -6.01
CA SER A 51 6.63 -2.47 -6.40
C SER A 51 6.22 -1.54 -7.55
N THR A 52 5.11 -1.85 -8.24
CA THR A 52 4.56 -1.06 -9.36
C THR A 52 3.27 -0.33 -9.02
N THR A 53 2.67 -0.62 -7.86
CA THR A 53 1.37 -0.04 -7.48
C THR A 53 1.56 1.26 -6.70
N PRO A 54 1.11 2.41 -7.22
CA PRO A 54 1.23 3.68 -6.51
C PRO A 54 0.11 3.86 -5.48
N ILE A 55 0.43 4.52 -4.37
CA ILE A 55 -0.47 4.89 -3.28
C ILE A 55 -0.79 6.38 -3.37
N LYS A 56 -2.08 6.72 -3.39
CA LYS A 56 -2.56 8.10 -3.30
C LYS A 56 -2.62 8.54 -1.85
N THR A 57 -1.81 9.53 -1.50
CA THR A 57 -1.76 10.10 -0.15
C THR A 57 -2.11 11.59 -0.18
N SER A 58 -2.31 12.18 0.99
CA SER A 58 -2.47 13.64 1.12
C SER A 58 -1.22 14.43 0.69
N ARG A 59 -0.06 13.79 0.60
CA ARG A 59 1.22 14.39 0.18
C ARG A 59 1.52 14.20 -1.31
N GLY A 60 0.60 13.62 -2.06
CA GLY A 60 0.79 13.23 -3.45
C GLY A 60 0.79 11.72 -3.66
N THR A 61 1.06 11.32 -4.90
CA THR A 61 1.10 9.91 -5.29
C THR A 61 2.51 9.38 -5.09
N ILE A 62 2.65 8.27 -4.37
CA ILE A 62 3.94 7.67 -4.05
C ILE A 62 4.01 6.21 -4.44
N ARG A 63 5.21 5.65 -4.57
CA ARG A 63 5.44 4.21 -4.75
C ARG A 63 6.45 3.72 -3.73
N LEU A 64 6.18 2.58 -3.12
CA LEU A 64 7.08 1.92 -2.17
C LEU A 64 8.05 1.02 -2.94
N THR A 65 9.30 0.97 -2.50
CA THR A 65 10.33 0.15 -3.12
C THR A 65 10.73 -1.02 -2.22
N ASP A 66 11.32 -2.06 -2.79
CA ASP A 66 11.85 -3.20 -2.03
C ASP A 66 13.04 -2.84 -1.13
N HIS A 67 13.60 -1.64 -1.28
CA HIS A 67 14.63 -1.11 -0.40
C HIS A 67 14.06 -0.34 0.81
N GLY A 68 12.73 -0.29 0.96
CA GLY A 68 12.07 0.45 2.03
C GLY A 68 12.11 1.97 1.84
N THR A 69 12.26 2.43 0.59
CA THR A 69 12.25 3.86 0.24
C THR A 69 10.96 4.23 -0.50
N ILE A 70 10.73 5.53 -0.64
CA ILE A 70 9.55 6.08 -1.31
C ILE A 70 10.00 6.85 -2.56
N ILE A 71 9.29 6.65 -3.67
CA ILE A 71 9.43 7.45 -4.89
C ILE A 71 8.14 8.25 -5.08
N THR A 72 8.23 9.58 -5.15
CA THR A 72 7.10 10.44 -5.52
C THR A 72 6.84 10.35 -7.02
N ILE A 73 5.59 10.11 -7.39
CA ILE A 73 5.14 10.02 -8.78
C ILE A 73 4.47 11.35 -9.13
N GLY A 74 4.99 12.04 -10.15
CA GLY A 74 4.38 13.26 -10.69
C GLY A 74 5.00 14.58 -10.24
N GLU A 75 6.07 14.58 -9.44
CA GLU A 75 6.96 15.74 -9.31
C GLU A 75 7.96 15.69 -10.46
N THR A 76 7.70 16.42 -11.55
CA THR A 76 8.78 16.85 -12.43
C THR A 76 9.70 17.73 -11.59
N HIS A 77 10.92 17.28 -11.34
CA HIS A 77 12.00 18.20 -11.02
C HIS A 77 12.06 19.21 -12.18
N GLY A 78 11.59 20.43 -11.92
CA GLY A 78 11.91 21.58 -12.75
C GLY A 78 13.37 21.97 -12.57
#